data_AF-A0A6G0WCK1-F1
#
_entry.id   AF-A0A6G0WCK1-F1
#
_cell.length_a   1.000
_cell.length_b   1.000
_cell.length_c   1.000
_cell.angle_alpha   90.00
_cell.angle_beta   90.00
_cell.angle_gamma   90.00
#
_symmetry.space_group_name_H-M   'P 1'
#
loop_
_entity.id
_entity.type
_entity.pdbx_description
1 polymer ?
#
loop_
_entity_poly.entity_id
_entity_poly.type
_entity_poly.pdbx_seq_one_letter_code
_entity_poly.pdbx_strand_id
1 'polypeptide(L)'
;MGDELRARLYKYRSLVGLLPTMRYLFSTWSRPCPFMAYLIEPYPGQVISNQWEQATSFEEYTSKTSSFFQEIYNNETMDPHTACQRDLTTNTFAMRRSMTFPFECPPDDAFGYMIKMPASLFYGTGMRSFVLSFLTANKTTRSQDVKPLQFCQHECLLGMHTMELCIWMDKIKETGVNLTEYMVYGVKVINEASTSIWLEFIYRCTVSIYVCNGLWTNYYAHYRPLLTNLSSLGLSKDYIRYEIVIGDPAYAILSDPIVSFAMVVDIWWSMYYVTFAVMRVSQFQDFAVYINGCLYLSRYVWFAYLGMRTMASVVKWRHWESSFACVDPGFLAILAYIYSGPMVTLLGTTRLVSVYYVLWKIGLPLELHDCGTEAITGTIID
;
A
#
# COMPACT_ATOMS: atom_id res chain seq x y z
N MET A 1 -20.53 3.03 -57.44
CA MET A 1 -19.47 3.67 -56.63
C MET A 1 -19.96 4.04 -55.22
N GLY A 2 -20.69 3.14 -54.54
CA GLY A 2 -21.31 3.39 -53.23
C GLY A 2 -21.09 2.26 -52.22
N ASP A 3 -21.02 1.01 -52.69
CA ASP A 3 -20.80 -0.16 -51.84
C ASP A 3 -19.32 -0.38 -51.47
N GLU A 4 -18.41 -0.01 -52.37
CA GLU A 4 -16.97 -0.11 -52.13
C GLU A 4 -16.44 0.90 -51.10
N LEU A 5 -17.11 2.07 -50.99
CA LEU A 5 -16.82 3.06 -49.94
C LEU A 5 -17.37 2.64 -48.57
N ARG A 6 -18.53 1.97 -48.52
CA ARG A 6 -19.09 1.43 -47.26
C ARG A 6 -18.27 0.28 -46.68
N ALA A 7 -17.74 -0.60 -47.53
CA ALA A 7 -16.84 -1.67 -47.10
C ALA A 7 -15.51 -1.13 -46.55
N ARG A 8 -14.96 -0.05 -47.15
CA ARG A 8 -13.75 0.62 -46.63
C ARG A 8 -13.99 1.36 -45.32
N LEU A 9 -15.17 1.96 -45.11
CA LEU A 9 -15.54 2.61 -43.84
C LEU A 9 -15.70 1.62 -42.67
N TYR A 10 -16.23 0.41 -42.91
CA TYR A 10 -16.29 -0.64 -41.88
C TYR A 10 -14.90 -1.16 -41.50
N LYS A 11 -13.98 -1.28 -42.48
CA LYS A 11 -12.60 -1.71 -42.23
C LYS A 11 -11.80 -0.66 -41.45
N TYR A 12 -12.00 0.64 -41.73
CA TYR A 12 -11.33 1.75 -41.04
C TYR A 12 -11.85 1.98 -39.60
N ARG A 13 -13.13 1.73 -39.33
CA ARG A 13 -13.69 1.81 -37.96
C ARG A 13 -13.23 0.66 -37.04
N SER A 14 -12.78 -0.47 -37.58
CA SER A 14 -12.26 -1.58 -36.76
C SER A 14 -10.84 -1.34 -36.24
N LEU A 15 -9.97 -0.72 -37.04
CA LEU A 15 -8.60 -0.36 -36.65
C LEU A 15 -8.56 0.88 -35.75
N VAL A 16 -9.45 1.85 -35.99
CA VAL A 16 -9.64 3.01 -35.12
C VAL A 16 -10.51 2.69 -33.90
N GLY A 17 -11.12 1.50 -33.82
CA GLY A 17 -11.79 1.00 -32.62
C GLY A 17 -10.83 0.35 -31.62
N LEU A 18 -9.75 -0.27 -32.10
CA LEU A 18 -8.72 -0.94 -31.29
C LEU A 18 -7.89 0.03 -30.43
N LEU A 19 -7.59 1.22 -30.94
CA LEU A 19 -6.79 2.24 -30.24
C LEU A 19 -7.54 2.93 -29.08
N PRO A 20 -8.82 3.32 -29.23
CA PRO A 20 -9.68 3.76 -28.13
C PRO A 20 -10.01 2.64 -27.16
N THR A 21 -10.22 1.39 -27.60
CA THR A 21 -10.36 0.27 -26.65
C THR A 21 -9.05 -0.03 -25.96
N MET A 22 -7.88 0.15 -26.58
CA MET A 22 -6.60 0.09 -25.85
C MET A 22 -6.43 1.27 -24.90
N ARG A 23 -6.89 2.48 -25.22
CA ARG A 23 -6.90 3.61 -24.27
C ARG A 23 -7.90 3.45 -23.14
N TYR A 24 -9.06 2.84 -23.41
CA TYR A 24 -10.07 2.49 -22.41
C TYR A 24 -9.59 1.31 -21.58
N LEU A 25 -8.99 0.29 -22.20
CA LEU A 25 -8.25 -0.77 -21.53
C LEU A 25 -7.20 -0.13 -20.66
N PHE A 26 -6.26 0.68 -21.13
CA PHE A 26 -5.25 1.34 -20.29
C PHE A 26 -5.84 2.27 -19.20
N SER A 27 -6.97 2.95 -19.43
CA SER A 27 -7.56 3.85 -18.43
C SER A 27 -8.39 3.12 -17.37
N THR A 28 -9.09 2.03 -17.70
CA THR A 28 -9.83 1.18 -16.74
C THR A 28 -9.02 -0.01 -16.21
N TRP A 29 -7.98 -0.46 -16.92
CA TRP A 29 -7.01 -1.52 -16.54
C TRP A 29 -5.88 -1.03 -15.64
N SER A 30 -5.79 0.26 -15.39
CA SER A 30 -4.92 0.78 -14.32
C SER A 30 -5.28 0.26 -12.91
N ARG A 31 -6.31 -0.60 -12.79
CA ARG A 31 -6.99 -0.96 -11.54
C ARG A 31 -6.84 -2.41 -11.07
N PRO A 32 -6.54 -3.42 -11.93
CA PRO A 32 -6.15 -4.75 -11.44
C PRO A 32 -4.77 -5.25 -11.96
N CYS A 33 -3.96 -4.41 -12.61
CA CYS A 33 -2.63 -4.83 -13.04
C CYS A 33 -1.67 -4.94 -11.84
N PRO A 34 -0.78 -5.96 -11.80
CA PRO A 34 0.26 -6.04 -10.78
C PRO A 34 1.16 -4.80 -10.76
N PHE A 35 1.27 -4.08 -11.90
CA PHE A 35 1.99 -2.81 -12.00
C PHE A 35 1.39 -1.64 -11.21
N MET A 36 0.16 -1.76 -10.69
CA MET A 36 -0.42 -0.76 -9.78
C MET A 36 0.43 -0.58 -8.50
N ALA A 37 1.21 -1.60 -8.16
CA ALA A 37 2.23 -1.57 -7.13
C ALA A 37 3.21 -0.39 -7.24
N TYR A 38 3.62 -0.04 -8.46
CA TYR A 38 4.60 1.02 -8.72
C TYR A 38 4.08 2.45 -8.47
N LEU A 39 2.84 2.61 -7.98
CA LEU A 39 2.37 3.87 -7.39
C LEU A 39 3.16 4.25 -6.12
N ILE A 40 3.74 3.26 -5.44
CA ILE A 40 4.51 3.43 -4.21
C ILE A 40 5.88 2.75 -4.33
N GLU A 41 5.92 1.63 -5.02
CA GLU A 41 7.11 0.79 -5.16
C GLU A 41 8.08 1.34 -6.21
N PRO A 42 9.40 1.17 -6.00
CA PRO A 42 10.40 1.55 -6.98
C PRO A 42 10.45 0.55 -8.15
N TYR A 43 10.77 1.04 -9.33
CA TYR A 43 11.20 0.21 -10.45
C TYR A 43 12.62 -0.34 -10.22
N PRO A 44 12.96 -1.46 -10.88
CA PRO A 44 14.32 -1.98 -10.84
C PRO A 44 15.35 -0.91 -11.26
N GLY A 45 16.42 -0.79 -10.48
CA GLY A 45 17.50 0.18 -10.72
C GLY A 45 17.25 1.59 -10.16
N GLN A 46 16.11 1.87 -9.53
CA GLN A 46 15.87 3.16 -8.86
C GLN A 46 16.43 3.24 -7.44
N VAL A 47 16.50 2.11 -6.73
CA VAL A 47 17.04 2.04 -5.37
C VAL A 47 18.54 1.81 -5.44
N ILE A 48 19.30 2.70 -4.80
CA ILE A 48 20.70 2.46 -4.49
C ILE A 48 20.71 1.70 -3.17
N SER A 49 21.32 0.51 -3.15
CA SER A 49 21.41 -0.28 -1.93
C SER A 49 22.11 0.53 -0.84
N ASN A 50 21.38 0.89 0.21
CA ASN A 50 21.98 1.47 1.40
C ASN A 50 22.67 0.32 2.16
N GLN A 51 24.00 0.27 2.11
CA GLN A 51 24.75 -0.57 3.04
C GLN A 51 24.73 0.14 4.39
N TRP A 52 23.81 -0.27 5.26
CA TRP A 52 23.81 0.18 6.64
C TRP A 52 25.10 -0.30 7.30
N GLU A 53 25.86 0.62 7.89
CA GLU A 53 26.99 0.23 8.72
C GLU A 53 26.50 -0.68 9.85
N GLN A 54 27.18 -1.80 10.05
CA GLN A 54 26.87 -2.70 11.16
C GLN A 54 27.10 -1.94 12.47
N ALA A 55 26.03 -1.74 13.23
CA ALA A 55 26.11 -1.21 14.58
C ALA A 55 26.38 -2.34 15.57
N THR A 56 27.20 -2.08 16.58
CA THR A 56 27.55 -3.07 17.60
C THR A 56 26.59 -3.09 18.79
N SER A 57 25.81 -2.02 18.95
CA SER A 57 24.79 -1.87 19.98
C SER A 57 23.56 -1.11 19.46
N PHE A 58 22.42 -1.26 20.14
CA PHE A 58 21.17 -0.60 19.78
C PHE A 58 21.24 0.94 19.92
N GLU A 59 22.00 1.44 20.90
CA GLU A 59 22.23 2.88 21.07
C GLU A 59 23.06 3.46 19.93
N GLU A 60 24.12 2.76 19.52
CA GLU A 60 24.93 3.15 18.36
C GLU A 60 24.09 3.13 17.08
N TYR A 61 23.28 2.08 16.88
CA TYR A 61 22.32 1.98 15.77
C TYR A 61 21.37 3.17 15.76
N THR A 62 20.74 3.47 16.90
CA THR A 62 19.77 4.57 16.99
C THR A 62 20.43 5.89 16.62
N SER A 63 21.62 6.16 17.15
CA SER A 63 22.36 7.39 16.88
C SER A 63 22.77 7.53 15.42
N LYS A 64 23.33 6.48 14.80
CA LYS A 64 23.74 6.51 13.39
C LYS A 64 22.55 6.64 12.45
N THR A 65 21.52 5.85 12.66
CA THR A 65 20.32 5.80 11.81
C THR A 65 19.53 7.11 11.89
N SER A 66 19.34 7.66 13.09
CA SER A 66 18.66 8.94 13.23
C SER A 66 19.47 10.09 12.66
N SER A 67 20.79 10.10 12.82
CA SER A 67 21.68 11.12 12.25
C SER A 67 21.60 11.13 10.72
N PHE A 68 21.66 9.94 10.10
CA PHE A 68 21.46 9.80 8.66
C PHE A 68 20.10 10.36 8.22
N PHE A 69 19.02 10.00 8.90
CA PHE A 69 17.69 10.51 8.56
C PHE A 69 17.54 12.02 8.77
N GLN A 70 18.14 12.59 9.81
CA GLN A 70 18.12 14.03 10.07
C GLN A 70 18.94 14.82 9.05
N GLU A 71 20.01 14.22 8.50
CA GLU A 71 20.78 14.83 7.41
C GLU A 71 19.94 14.98 6.14
N ILE A 72 19.18 13.94 5.76
CA ILE A 72 18.36 13.96 4.53
C ILE A 72 16.99 14.62 4.74
N TYR A 73 16.41 14.54 5.93
CA TYR A 73 15.11 15.09 6.27
C TYR A 73 15.21 16.04 7.45
N ASN A 74 15.10 17.34 7.18
CA ASN A 74 15.07 18.38 8.20
C ASN A 74 14.24 19.58 7.71
N ASN A 75 14.22 20.64 8.51
CA ASN A 75 13.47 21.86 8.18
C ASN A 75 14.01 22.58 6.94
N GLU A 76 15.27 22.35 6.54
CA GLU A 76 15.88 22.99 5.37
C GLU A 76 15.68 22.16 4.10
N THR A 77 15.77 20.82 4.19
CA THR A 77 15.63 19.92 3.03
C THR A 77 14.18 19.68 2.64
N MET A 78 13.25 19.68 3.59
CA MET A 78 11.83 19.50 3.34
C MET A 78 11.10 20.85 3.24
N ASP A 79 10.41 21.09 2.11
CA ASP A 79 9.59 22.30 1.91
C ASP A 79 8.58 22.51 3.05
N PRO A 80 8.46 23.71 3.67
CA PRO A 80 7.66 23.96 4.87
C PRO A 80 6.21 23.47 4.84
N HIS A 81 5.60 23.37 3.66
CA HIS A 81 4.21 22.92 3.47
C HIS A 81 4.10 21.42 3.17
N THR A 82 5.23 20.75 2.95
CA THR A 82 5.30 19.32 2.67
C THR A 82 5.22 18.52 3.96
N ALA A 83 4.13 17.77 4.11
CA ALA A 83 3.86 16.86 5.21
C ALA A 83 4.62 15.55 5.09
N CYS A 84 4.82 15.07 3.86
CA CYS A 84 5.41 13.77 3.58
C CYS A 84 6.26 13.83 2.34
N GLN A 85 7.37 13.09 2.34
CA GLN A 85 8.30 13.03 1.24
C GLN A 85 8.79 11.60 1.03
N ARG A 86 8.87 11.19 -0.24
CA ARG A 86 9.38 9.89 -0.66
C ARG A 86 10.68 10.12 -1.42
N ASP A 87 11.76 9.47 -1.01
CA ASP A 87 12.99 9.41 -1.79
C ASP A 87 13.25 8.00 -2.31
N LEU A 88 12.99 7.79 -3.60
CA LEU A 88 13.16 6.50 -4.28
C LEU A 88 14.61 5.99 -4.22
N THR A 89 15.59 6.90 -4.19
CA THR A 89 17.02 6.56 -4.25
C THR A 89 17.46 5.83 -3.00
N THR A 90 17.16 6.42 -1.84
CA THR A 90 17.46 5.84 -0.51
C THR A 90 16.40 4.88 -0.03
N ASN A 91 15.34 4.66 -0.80
CA ASN A 91 14.16 3.88 -0.42
C ASN A 91 13.51 4.33 0.91
N THR A 92 13.55 5.64 1.20
CA THR A 92 13.00 6.21 2.43
C THR A 92 11.66 6.92 2.21
N PHE A 93 10.86 6.98 3.27
CA PHE A 93 9.63 7.75 3.34
C PHE A 93 9.57 8.51 4.66
N ALA A 94 9.52 9.83 4.56
CA ALA A 94 9.42 10.73 5.71
C ALA A 94 8.01 11.28 5.85
N MET A 95 7.55 11.36 7.09
CA MET A 95 6.38 12.10 7.49
C MET A 95 6.77 13.10 8.58
N ARG A 96 6.25 14.31 8.51
CA ARG A 96 6.39 15.30 9.57
C ARG A 96 5.08 15.96 9.90
N ARG A 97 4.92 16.35 11.15
CA ARG A 97 3.74 17.06 11.63
C ARG A 97 4.09 18.01 12.76
N SER A 98 3.64 19.25 12.65
CA SER A 98 3.64 20.17 13.79
C SER A 98 2.57 19.73 14.79
N MET A 99 2.98 19.54 16.04
CA MET A 99 2.13 19.15 17.15
C MET A 99 2.39 20.04 18.36
N THR A 100 1.32 20.45 19.03
CA THR A 100 1.38 21.21 20.26
C THR A 100 1.11 20.31 21.45
N PHE A 101 2.00 20.35 22.43
CA PHE A 101 1.89 19.57 23.66
C PHE A 101 1.76 20.47 24.88
N PRO A 102 0.93 20.11 25.86
CA PRO A 102 0.87 20.82 27.14
C PRO A 102 2.15 20.60 27.95
N PHE A 103 2.50 21.55 28.82
CA PHE A 103 3.68 21.44 29.70
C PHE A 103 3.64 20.24 30.64
N GLU A 104 2.43 19.80 31.00
CA GLU A 104 2.14 18.59 31.74
C GLU A 104 1.02 17.86 31.01
N CYS A 105 1.25 16.61 30.63
CA CYS A 105 0.25 15.77 29.97
C CYS A 105 -0.10 14.61 30.91
N PRO A 106 -1.37 14.49 31.34
CA PRO A 106 -1.81 13.33 32.10
C PRO A 106 -1.55 12.03 31.31
N PRO A 107 -1.18 10.92 31.99
CA PRO A 107 -0.93 9.65 31.32
C PRO A 107 -2.09 9.16 30.44
N ASP A 108 -3.34 9.41 30.87
CA ASP A 108 -4.56 9.04 30.14
C ASP A 108 -4.71 9.77 28.80
N ASP A 109 -4.22 11.01 28.72
CA ASP A 109 -4.27 11.84 27.52
C ASP A 109 -3.07 11.61 26.60
N ALA A 110 -1.92 11.21 27.16
CA ALA A 110 -0.67 10.97 26.43
C ALA A 110 -0.85 9.94 25.29
N PHE A 111 -1.64 8.89 25.53
CA PHE A 111 -1.97 7.93 24.48
C PHE A 111 -2.71 8.59 23.30
N GLY A 112 -3.64 9.51 23.57
CA GLY A 112 -4.38 10.25 22.54
C GLY A 112 -3.50 11.18 21.70
N TYR A 113 -2.39 11.67 22.27
CA TYR A 113 -1.38 12.42 21.53
C TYR A 113 -0.46 11.51 20.72
N MET A 114 0.00 10.39 21.31
CA MET A 114 0.86 9.41 20.64
C MET A 114 0.23 8.87 19.35
N ILE A 115 -1.06 8.50 19.37
CA ILE A 115 -1.71 7.95 18.16
C ILE A 115 -1.83 8.95 17.00
N LYS A 116 -1.69 10.25 17.28
CA LYS A 116 -1.71 11.32 16.27
C LYS A 116 -0.33 11.63 15.69
N MET A 117 0.73 11.07 16.27
CA MET A 117 2.10 11.23 15.78
C MET A 117 2.31 10.48 14.46
N PRO A 118 3.29 10.91 13.63
CA PRO A 118 3.60 10.24 12.38
C PRO A 118 4.00 8.77 12.59
N ALA A 119 3.49 7.88 11.74
CA ALA A 119 3.76 6.42 11.79
C ALA A 119 3.34 5.72 13.10
N SER A 120 2.46 6.33 13.91
CA SER A 120 2.05 5.79 15.22
C SER A 120 1.50 4.36 15.20
N LEU A 121 0.90 3.92 14.09
CA LEU A 121 0.41 2.55 13.90
C LEU A 121 1.52 1.51 14.03
N PHE A 122 2.76 1.87 13.69
CA PHE A 122 3.89 0.95 13.63
C PHE A 122 4.72 0.94 14.91
N TYR A 123 4.37 1.72 15.94
CA TYR A 123 5.23 1.82 17.13
C TYR A 123 5.26 0.51 17.93
N GLY A 124 6.46 -0.04 18.11
CA GLY A 124 6.75 -1.16 18.99
C GLY A 124 6.68 -0.80 20.47
N THR A 125 7.12 -1.71 21.35
CA THR A 125 7.05 -1.45 22.80
C THR A 125 7.98 -0.32 23.20
N GLY A 126 9.25 -0.38 22.77
CA GLY A 126 10.25 0.63 23.13
C GLY A 126 9.90 2.02 22.61
N MET A 127 9.49 2.14 21.34
CA MET A 127 9.11 3.44 20.78
C MET A 127 7.86 4.03 21.46
N ARG A 128 6.87 3.21 21.81
CA ARG A 128 5.72 3.70 22.60
C ARG A 128 6.13 4.15 23.99
N SER A 129 6.97 3.38 24.68
CA SER A 129 7.50 3.75 26.00
C SER A 129 8.30 5.05 25.93
N PHE A 130 9.13 5.22 24.89
CA PHE A 130 9.87 6.44 24.61
C PHE A 130 8.93 7.64 24.43
N VAL A 131 7.97 7.55 23.49
CA VAL A 131 7.03 8.62 23.20
C VAL A 131 6.17 8.98 24.41
N LEU A 132 5.64 7.98 25.12
CA LEU A 132 4.84 8.22 26.32
C LEU A 132 5.69 8.89 27.42
N SER A 133 6.93 8.44 27.63
CA SER A 133 7.84 9.05 28.60
C SER A 133 8.14 10.51 28.26
N PHE A 134 8.27 10.84 26.97
CA PHE A 134 8.43 12.21 26.50
C PHE A 134 7.17 13.05 26.77
N LEU A 135 5.99 12.52 26.44
CA LEU A 135 4.72 13.23 26.61
C LEU A 135 4.39 13.50 28.09
N THR A 136 4.66 12.53 28.97
CA THR A 136 4.41 12.66 30.41
C THR A 136 5.53 13.40 31.16
N ALA A 137 6.69 13.64 30.54
CA ALA A 137 7.78 14.38 31.16
C ALA A 137 7.40 15.85 31.40
N ASN A 138 7.94 16.46 32.46
CA ASN A 138 7.74 17.88 32.74
C ASN A 138 8.50 18.75 31.73
N LYS A 139 8.06 20.00 31.54
CA LYS A 139 8.68 20.97 30.61
C LYS A 139 10.20 21.05 30.73
N THR A 140 10.71 21.15 31.97
CA THR A 140 12.15 21.23 32.25
C THR A 140 12.88 20.01 31.73
N THR A 141 12.35 18.81 31.96
CA THR A 141 12.93 17.55 31.47
C THR A 141 12.85 17.42 29.94
N ARG A 142 11.81 17.96 29.29
CA ARG A 142 11.71 17.99 27.82
C ARG A 142 12.59 19.05 27.15
N SER A 143 12.95 20.10 27.88
CA SER A 143 13.75 21.22 27.36
C SER A 143 15.24 21.09 27.71
N GLN A 144 15.57 20.24 28.67
CA GLN A 144 16.94 19.85 28.96
C GLN A 144 17.33 18.77 27.95
N ASP A 145 18.38 19.01 27.16
CA ASP A 145 18.99 18.07 26.19
C ASP A 145 19.58 16.79 26.83
N VAL A 146 19.08 16.40 28.01
CA VAL A 146 19.55 15.29 28.84
C VAL A 146 19.06 13.94 28.30
N LYS A 147 17.95 13.92 27.54
CA LYS A 147 17.47 12.71 26.87
C LYS A 147 17.48 12.92 25.35
N PRO A 148 17.94 11.92 24.57
CA PRO A 148 17.84 11.99 23.12
C PRO A 148 16.36 12.12 22.74
N LEU A 149 16.02 13.16 21.97
CA LEU A 149 14.67 13.36 21.41
C LEU A 149 14.41 12.48 20.18
N GLN A 150 15.08 11.32 20.14
CA GLN A 150 15.08 10.40 19.01
C GLN A 150 15.05 8.96 19.50
N PHE A 151 14.38 8.12 18.72
CA PHE A 151 14.33 6.68 18.93
C PHE A 151 14.15 5.99 17.58
N CYS A 152 14.84 4.87 17.39
CA CYS A 152 14.72 4.04 16.20
C CYS A 152 14.30 2.64 16.59
N GLN A 153 13.62 1.92 15.71
CA GLN A 153 13.29 0.52 15.91
C GLN A 153 13.52 -0.27 14.61
N HIS A 154 13.85 -1.53 14.79
CA HIS A 154 13.89 -2.51 13.71
C HIS A 154 12.49 -3.05 13.44
N GLU A 155 12.16 -3.25 12.18
CA GLU A 155 10.93 -3.95 11.82
C GLU A 155 11.25 -5.18 10.97
N CYS A 156 10.76 -6.30 11.48
CA CYS A 156 10.99 -7.61 10.92
C CYS A 156 9.76 -8.06 10.13
N LEU A 157 10.03 -8.83 9.08
CA LEU A 157 9.04 -9.54 8.30
C LEU A 157 9.47 -11.00 8.20
N LEU A 158 8.65 -11.88 8.76
CA LEU A 158 8.98 -13.30 8.85
C LEU A 158 10.32 -13.55 9.57
N GLY A 159 10.64 -12.75 10.60
CA GLY A 159 11.91 -12.82 11.33
C GLY A 159 13.11 -12.20 10.59
N MET A 160 12.95 -11.75 9.34
CA MET A 160 14.00 -11.03 8.62
C MET A 160 13.91 -9.53 8.86
N HIS A 161 15.02 -8.92 9.23
CA HIS A 161 15.12 -7.48 9.39
C HIS A 161 15.06 -6.78 8.02
N THR A 162 13.99 -6.00 7.81
CA THR A 162 13.66 -5.50 6.47
C THR A 162 13.36 -4.01 6.42
N MET A 163 13.06 -3.38 7.56
CA MET A 163 12.76 -1.96 7.60
C MET A 163 13.29 -1.34 8.91
N GLU A 164 13.55 -0.03 8.86
CA GLU A 164 13.86 0.78 10.04
C GLU A 164 12.84 1.88 10.15
N LEU A 165 12.36 2.17 11.36
CA LEU A 165 11.51 3.31 11.65
C LEU A 165 12.14 4.14 12.77
N CYS A 166 12.39 5.41 12.52
CA CYS A 166 12.82 6.36 13.53
C CYS A 166 11.81 7.47 13.72
N ILE A 167 11.70 7.92 14.97
CA ILE A 167 10.99 9.13 15.37
C ILE A 167 11.99 10.10 15.99
N TRP A 168 11.85 11.38 15.68
CA TRP A 168 12.47 12.43 16.47
C TRP A 168 11.61 13.69 16.54
N MET A 169 11.97 14.59 17.45
CA MET A 169 11.18 15.77 17.78
C MET A 169 12.07 17.01 17.87
N ASP A 170 11.79 17.99 17.01
CA ASP A 170 12.48 19.28 17.03
C ASP A 170 11.59 20.34 17.67
N LYS A 171 12.10 21.04 18.68
CA LYS A 171 11.38 22.14 19.32
C LYS A 171 11.31 23.33 18.35
N ILE A 172 10.10 23.81 18.04
CA ILE A 172 9.91 24.97 17.16
C ILE A 172 9.83 26.25 17.98
N LYS A 173 8.81 26.36 18.83
CA LYS A 173 8.54 27.56 19.64
C LYS A 173 7.64 27.24 20.82
N GLU A 174 7.69 28.09 21.84
CA GLU A 174 6.71 28.09 22.93
C GLU A 174 5.54 28.98 22.54
N THR A 175 4.34 28.40 22.44
CA THR A 175 3.13 29.09 21.97
C THR A 175 2.19 29.35 23.15
N GLY A 176 2.14 30.59 23.62
CA GLY A 176 1.23 31.01 24.70
C GLY A 176 1.62 30.52 26.10
N VAL A 177 0.71 30.71 27.05
CA VAL A 177 0.89 30.34 28.47
C VAL A 177 0.56 28.85 28.61
N ASN A 178 1.57 27.98 28.49
CA ASN A 178 1.55 26.52 28.77
C ASN A 178 1.53 25.52 27.59
N LEU A 179 1.83 25.93 26.35
CA LEU A 179 1.99 25.00 25.23
C LEU A 179 3.38 25.14 24.58
N THR A 180 3.93 24.02 24.15
CA THR A 180 5.14 23.98 23.33
C THR A 180 4.84 23.29 22.01
N GLU A 181 5.25 23.92 20.91
CA GLU A 181 5.12 23.39 19.56
C GLU A 181 6.39 22.63 19.17
N TYR A 182 6.21 21.40 18.70
CA TYR A 182 7.26 20.52 18.21
C TYR A 182 6.96 20.08 16.78
N MET A 183 8.00 20.00 15.96
CA MET A 183 7.94 19.26 14.70
C MET A 183 8.29 17.81 15.01
N VAL A 184 7.33 16.91 14.83
CA VAL A 184 7.53 15.47 15.02
C VAL A 184 7.79 14.86 13.66
N TYR A 185 8.89 14.13 13.54
CA TYR A 185 9.28 13.41 12.33
C TYR A 185 9.14 11.91 12.56
N GLY A 186 8.55 11.20 11.60
CA GLY A 186 8.57 9.75 11.53
C GLY A 186 9.10 9.35 10.17
N VAL A 187 10.29 8.74 10.14
CA VAL A 187 10.98 8.36 8.91
C VAL A 187 11.22 6.88 8.89
N LYS A 188 10.88 6.28 7.76
CA LYS A 188 10.99 4.85 7.53
C LYS A 188 11.84 4.57 6.30
N VAL A 189 12.66 3.53 6.38
CA VAL A 189 13.42 2.98 5.24
C VAL A 189 13.05 1.53 5.01
N ILE A 190 13.05 1.12 3.75
CA ILE A 190 12.90 -0.29 3.36
C ILE A 190 14.25 -0.79 2.84
N ASN A 191 14.77 -1.81 3.52
CA ASN A 191 16.01 -2.50 3.18
C ASN A 191 15.68 -3.70 2.30
N GLU A 192 15.43 -3.41 1.03
CA GLU A 192 15.16 -4.44 0.04
C GLU A 192 16.39 -4.68 -0.85
N ALA A 193 16.78 -5.95 -1.01
CA ALA A 193 17.84 -6.32 -1.92
C ALA A 193 17.45 -6.04 -3.38
N SER A 194 18.37 -5.48 -4.17
CA SER A 194 18.15 -5.20 -5.60
C SER A 194 17.66 -6.44 -6.39
N THR A 195 18.13 -7.64 -6.01
CA THR A 195 17.67 -8.91 -6.58
C THR A 195 16.18 -9.16 -6.33
N SER A 196 15.65 -8.84 -5.14
CA SER A 196 14.22 -8.98 -4.82
C SER A 196 13.37 -8.10 -5.76
N ILE A 197 13.76 -6.83 -5.94
CA ILE A 197 13.05 -5.88 -6.81
C ILE A 197 12.98 -6.39 -8.26
N TRP A 198 14.08 -6.95 -8.78
CA TRP A 198 14.11 -7.54 -10.12
C TRP A 198 13.22 -8.79 -10.22
N LEU A 199 13.23 -9.65 -9.20
CA LEU A 199 12.39 -10.85 -9.17
C LEU A 199 10.90 -10.49 -9.13
N GLU A 200 10.50 -9.51 -8.30
CA GLU A 200 9.14 -8.98 -8.28
C GLU A 200 8.74 -8.44 -9.66
N PHE A 201 9.61 -7.65 -10.31
CA PHE A 201 9.31 -7.11 -11.64
C PHE A 201 9.10 -8.21 -12.68
N ILE A 202 9.97 -9.22 -12.73
CA ILE A 202 9.84 -10.36 -13.65
C ILE A 202 8.56 -11.15 -13.36
N TYR A 203 8.24 -11.36 -12.08
CA TYR A 203 7.02 -12.01 -11.65
C TYR A 203 5.78 -11.26 -12.16
N ARG A 204 5.73 -9.94 -11.96
CA ARG A 204 4.61 -9.09 -12.41
C ARG A 204 4.46 -9.06 -13.93
N CYS A 205 5.59 -9.06 -14.66
CA CYS A 205 5.58 -9.20 -16.12
C CYS A 205 4.95 -10.54 -16.52
N THR A 206 5.33 -11.63 -15.86
CA THR A 206 4.84 -12.98 -16.14
C THR A 206 3.34 -13.09 -15.87
N VAL A 207 2.87 -12.62 -14.71
CA VAL A 207 1.44 -12.60 -14.36
C VAL A 207 0.66 -11.73 -15.35
N SER A 208 1.20 -10.58 -15.76
CA SER A 208 0.55 -9.70 -16.73
C SER A 208 0.43 -10.35 -18.11
N ILE A 209 1.49 -11.02 -18.57
CA ILE A 209 1.46 -11.78 -19.84
C ILE A 209 0.42 -12.90 -19.75
N TYR A 210 0.35 -13.62 -18.63
CA TYR A 210 -0.64 -14.67 -18.41
C TYR A 210 -2.07 -14.14 -18.48
N VAL A 211 -2.36 -13.03 -17.78
CA VAL A 211 -3.66 -12.36 -17.79
C VAL A 211 -4.02 -11.87 -19.19
N CYS A 212 -3.10 -11.21 -19.89
CA CYS A 212 -3.32 -10.72 -21.26
C CYS A 212 -3.58 -11.87 -22.24
N ASN A 213 -2.85 -12.98 -22.11
CA ASN A 213 -3.07 -14.15 -22.94
C ASN A 213 -4.45 -14.77 -22.65
N GLY A 214 -4.80 -14.96 -21.38
CA GLY A 214 -6.10 -15.51 -20.97
C GLY A 214 -7.28 -14.66 -21.45
N LEU A 215 -7.16 -13.33 -21.38
CA LEU A 215 -8.13 -12.41 -21.98
C LEU A 215 -8.26 -12.59 -23.48
N TRP A 216 -7.11 -12.68 -24.16
CA TRP A 216 -7.10 -12.79 -25.60
C TRP A 216 -7.78 -14.09 -26.02
N THR A 217 -7.36 -15.22 -25.45
CA THR A 217 -7.88 -16.54 -25.83
C THR A 217 -9.33 -16.74 -25.45
N ASN A 218 -9.74 -16.30 -24.25
CA ASN A 218 -11.07 -16.61 -23.70
C ASN A 218 -12.13 -15.53 -23.96
N TYR A 219 -11.74 -14.31 -24.33
CA TYR A 219 -12.67 -13.20 -24.54
C TYR A 219 -12.52 -12.55 -25.91
N TYR A 220 -11.36 -11.94 -26.20
CA TYR A 220 -11.22 -11.11 -27.39
C TYR A 220 -11.12 -11.90 -28.70
N ALA A 221 -10.54 -13.10 -28.67
CA ALA A 221 -10.41 -13.94 -29.86
C ALA A 221 -11.77 -14.33 -30.46
N HIS A 222 -12.80 -14.50 -29.62
CA HIS A 222 -14.14 -14.91 -30.05
C HIS A 222 -14.95 -13.79 -30.71
N TYR A 223 -14.55 -12.53 -30.52
CA TYR A 223 -15.24 -11.39 -31.14
C TYR A 223 -15.12 -11.40 -32.66
N ARG A 224 -13.95 -11.77 -33.19
CA ARG A 224 -13.71 -11.77 -34.65
C ARG A 224 -14.56 -12.82 -35.38
N PRO A 225 -14.62 -14.09 -34.95
CA PRO A 225 -15.54 -15.07 -35.51
C PRO A 225 -17.00 -14.65 -35.39
N LEU A 226 -17.42 -14.12 -34.24
CA LEU A 226 -18.80 -13.68 -34.03
C LEU A 226 -19.22 -12.60 -35.03
N LEU A 227 -18.39 -11.57 -35.20
CA LEU A 227 -18.63 -10.50 -36.17
C LEU A 227 -18.70 -11.06 -37.60
N THR A 228 -17.76 -11.94 -37.96
CA THR A 228 -17.71 -12.56 -39.29
C THR A 228 -18.97 -13.40 -39.57
N ASN A 229 -19.40 -14.21 -38.61
CA ASN A 229 -20.58 -15.07 -38.74
C ASN A 229 -21.87 -14.25 -38.81
N LEU A 230 -22.02 -13.21 -37.97
CA LEU A 230 -23.19 -12.33 -38.02
C LEU A 230 -23.26 -11.53 -39.32
N SER A 231 -22.11 -11.13 -39.86
CA SER A 231 -22.05 -10.39 -41.14
C SER A 231 -22.36 -11.25 -42.36
N SER A 232 -22.05 -12.55 -42.31
CA SER A 232 -22.17 -13.46 -43.45
C SER A 232 -23.45 -14.29 -43.44
N LEU A 233 -23.89 -14.77 -42.28
CA LEU A 233 -25.03 -15.67 -42.15
C LEU A 233 -26.30 -14.95 -41.69
N GLY A 234 -26.16 -13.91 -40.87
CA GLY A 234 -27.29 -13.31 -40.14
C GLY A 234 -27.93 -14.28 -39.13
N LEU A 235 -28.84 -13.78 -38.29
CA LEU A 235 -29.61 -14.58 -37.33
C LEU A 235 -31.02 -14.92 -37.84
N SER A 236 -31.67 -13.97 -38.53
CA SER A 236 -32.93 -14.16 -39.25
C SER A 236 -33.04 -13.11 -40.37
N LYS A 237 -33.90 -13.37 -41.37
CA LYS A 237 -34.22 -12.43 -42.45
C LYS A 237 -34.93 -11.16 -41.96
N ASP A 238 -35.50 -11.19 -40.76
CA ASP A 238 -36.25 -10.07 -40.17
C ASP A 238 -35.33 -9.02 -39.51
N TYR A 239 -34.06 -9.35 -39.29
CA TYR A 239 -33.10 -8.45 -38.63
C TYR A 239 -32.15 -7.82 -39.65
N ILE A 240 -32.22 -6.49 -39.77
CA ILE A 240 -31.42 -5.70 -40.73
C ILE A 240 -30.15 -5.14 -40.08
N ARG A 241 -30.12 -5.07 -38.74
CA ARG A 241 -29.02 -4.46 -37.99
C ARG A 241 -28.71 -5.27 -36.74
N TYR A 242 -27.42 -5.58 -36.58
CA TYR A 242 -26.88 -6.20 -35.38
C TYR A 242 -26.05 -5.16 -34.61
N GLU A 243 -26.24 -5.12 -33.30
CA GLU A 243 -25.40 -4.36 -32.39
C GLU A 243 -24.69 -5.34 -31.47
N ILE A 244 -23.35 -5.31 -31.48
CA ILE A 244 -22.54 -6.15 -30.61
C ILE A 244 -22.02 -5.27 -29.49
N VAL A 245 -22.52 -5.53 -28.28
CA VAL A 245 -22.07 -4.84 -27.07
C VAL A 245 -20.92 -5.64 -26.46
N ILE A 246 -19.74 -5.04 -26.42
CA ILE A 246 -18.57 -5.63 -25.77
C ILE A 246 -18.59 -5.23 -24.30
N GLY A 247 -18.81 -6.20 -23.42
CA GLY A 247 -18.76 -6.01 -21.98
C GLY A 247 -17.33 -5.87 -21.44
N ASP A 248 -17.23 -5.62 -20.13
CA ASP A 248 -15.96 -5.67 -19.40
C ASP A 248 -15.54 -7.13 -19.16
N PRO A 249 -14.36 -7.56 -19.67
CA PRO A 249 -13.89 -8.92 -19.42
C PRO A 249 -13.32 -9.14 -18.02
N ALA A 250 -13.29 -8.11 -17.15
CA ALA A 250 -12.74 -8.21 -15.81
C ALA A 250 -13.23 -9.46 -15.07
N TYR A 251 -14.52 -9.79 -15.17
CA TYR A 251 -15.09 -10.98 -14.54
C TYR A 251 -14.38 -12.29 -14.93
N ALA A 252 -14.00 -12.44 -16.21
CA ALA A 252 -13.31 -13.64 -16.68
C ALA A 252 -11.96 -13.84 -15.97
N ILE A 253 -11.22 -12.76 -15.74
CA ILE A 253 -9.93 -12.79 -15.05
C ILE A 253 -10.12 -12.93 -13.54
N LEU A 254 -11.05 -12.17 -12.97
CA LEU A 254 -11.36 -12.20 -11.54
C LEU A 254 -11.84 -13.57 -11.07
N SER A 255 -12.45 -14.34 -11.99
CA SER A 255 -12.90 -15.70 -11.72
C SER A 255 -11.79 -16.76 -11.80
N ASP A 256 -10.61 -16.40 -12.32
CA ASP A 256 -9.47 -17.32 -12.46
C ASP A 256 -8.75 -17.50 -11.10
N PRO A 257 -8.71 -18.74 -10.56
CA PRO A 257 -8.10 -19.01 -9.27
C PRO A 257 -6.57 -18.81 -9.27
N ILE A 258 -5.91 -19.05 -10.42
CA ILE A 258 -4.46 -18.88 -10.57
C ILE A 258 -4.13 -17.40 -10.52
N VAL A 259 -4.89 -16.57 -11.23
CA VAL A 259 -4.68 -15.10 -11.20
C VAL A 259 -4.91 -14.56 -9.80
N SER A 260 -6.02 -14.92 -9.15
CA SER A 260 -6.33 -14.43 -7.80
C SER A 260 -5.26 -14.83 -6.78
N PHE A 261 -4.78 -16.07 -6.86
CA PHE A 261 -3.70 -16.55 -6.00
C PHE A 261 -2.38 -15.82 -6.31
N ALA A 262 -2.01 -15.67 -7.59
CA ALA A 262 -0.81 -14.99 -8.00
C ALA A 262 -0.78 -13.52 -7.54
N MET A 263 -1.92 -12.83 -7.59
CA MET A 263 -2.05 -11.46 -7.10
C MET A 263 -1.99 -11.37 -5.57
N VAL A 264 -2.48 -12.38 -4.85
CA VAL A 264 -2.27 -12.46 -3.39
C VAL A 264 -0.79 -12.62 -3.07
N VAL A 265 -0.08 -13.51 -3.76
CA VAL A 265 1.38 -13.70 -3.61
C VAL A 265 2.14 -12.40 -3.90
N ASP A 266 1.75 -11.65 -4.96
CA ASP A 266 2.29 -10.33 -5.29
C ASP A 266 2.17 -9.34 -4.12
N ILE A 267 1.02 -9.33 -3.43
CA ILE A 267 0.78 -8.43 -2.28
C ILE A 267 1.63 -8.86 -1.07
N TRP A 268 1.76 -10.17 -0.82
CA TRP A 268 2.61 -10.66 0.27
C TRP A 268 4.08 -10.35 0.05
N TRP A 269 4.57 -10.51 -1.18
CA TRP A 269 5.96 -10.18 -1.49
C TRP A 269 6.24 -8.69 -1.24
N SER A 270 5.32 -7.82 -1.64
CA SER A 270 5.46 -6.38 -1.52
C SER A 270 4.93 -5.80 -0.20
N MET A 271 4.85 -6.63 0.85
CA MET A 271 4.32 -6.23 2.16
C MET A 271 5.10 -5.06 2.79
N TYR A 272 6.37 -4.90 2.46
CA TYR A 272 7.18 -3.76 2.91
C TYR A 272 6.55 -2.42 2.54
N TYR A 273 6.08 -2.28 1.30
CA TYR A 273 5.56 -1.02 0.76
C TYR A 273 4.12 -0.73 1.16
N VAL A 274 3.40 -1.73 1.67
CA VAL A 274 2.12 -1.53 2.36
C VAL A 274 2.30 -0.55 3.51
N THR A 275 3.44 -0.62 4.21
CA THR A 275 3.68 0.29 5.33
C THR A 275 3.80 1.74 4.89
N PHE A 276 4.43 2.02 3.74
CA PHE A 276 4.42 3.34 3.11
C PHE A 276 3.02 3.76 2.68
N ALA A 277 2.21 2.84 2.13
CA ALA A 277 0.83 3.13 1.77
C ALA A 277 0.00 3.54 3.00
N VAL A 278 0.17 2.83 4.11
CA VAL A 278 -0.49 3.11 5.38
C VAL A 278 -0.05 4.47 5.95
N MET A 279 1.25 4.76 5.90
CA MET A 279 1.77 6.09 6.26
C MET A 279 1.14 7.20 5.39
N ARG A 280 1.02 6.98 4.07
CA ARG A 280 0.36 7.92 3.14
C ARG A 280 -1.12 8.17 3.44
N VAL A 281 -1.90 7.16 3.87
CA VAL A 281 -3.32 7.35 4.24
C VAL A 281 -3.53 7.90 5.65
N SER A 282 -2.49 7.90 6.49
CA SER A 282 -2.57 8.45 7.85
C SER A 282 -2.48 9.98 7.91
N GLN A 283 -2.18 10.64 6.79
CA GLN A 283 -2.13 12.10 6.66
C GLN A 283 -3.24 12.63 5.76
N PHE A 284 -3.73 13.82 6.08
CA PHE A 284 -4.83 14.50 5.36
C PHE A 284 -4.42 15.87 4.81
N GLN A 285 -3.12 16.18 4.82
CA GLN A 285 -2.61 17.48 4.37
C GLN A 285 -2.43 17.50 2.84
N ASP A 286 -1.95 16.39 2.27
CA ASP A 286 -1.83 16.18 0.83
C ASP A 286 -2.79 15.08 0.37
N PHE A 287 -3.89 15.52 -0.26
CA PHE A 287 -4.92 14.61 -0.79
C PHE A 287 -4.41 13.72 -1.91
N ALA A 288 -3.44 14.14 -2.72
CA ALA A 288 -2.91 13.31 -3.79
C ALA A 288 -2.10 12.14 -3.22
N VAL A 289 -1.27 12.40 -2.22
CA VAL A 289 -0.53 11.36 -1.49
C VAL A 289 -1.49 10.41 -0.77
N TYR A 290 -2.55 10.94 -0.13
CA TYR A 290 -3.60 10.15 0.50
C TYR A 290 -4.31 9.22 -0.49
N ILE A 291 -4.77 9.76 -1.63
CA ILE A 291 -5.44 8.98 -2.68
C ILE A 291 -4.51 7.88 -3.23
N ASN A 292 -3.22 8.19 -3.46
CA ASN A 292 -2.25 7.18 -3.89
C ASN A 292 -2.10 6.04 -2.86
N GLY A 293 -2.12 6.36 -1.57
CA GLY A 293 -2.16 5.36 -0.50
C GLY A 293 -3.41 4.49 -0.56
N CYS A 294 -4.59 5.10 -0.74
CA CYS A 294 -5.87 4.37 -0.86
C CYS A 294 -5.88 3.43 -2.08
N LEU A 295 -5.43 3.94 -3.23
CA LEU A 295 -5.30 3.16 -4.46
C LEU A 295 -4.35 1.98 -4.28
N TYR A 296 -3.20 2.18 -3.65
CA TYR A 296 -2.29 1.07 -3.39
C TYR A 296 -2.93 0.01 -2.46
N LEU A 297 -3.59 0.44 -1.38
CA LEU A 297 -4.27 -0.46 -0.44
C LEU A 297 -5.49 -1.17 -1.04
N SER A 298 -6.08 -0.65 -2.13
CA SER A 298 -7.19 -1.34 -2.80
C SER A 298 -6.76 -2.68 -3.40
N ARG A 299 -5.46 -2.93 -3.60
CA ARG A 299 -4.92 -4.23 -4.04
C ARG A 299 -5.36 -5.37 -3.12
N TYR A 300 -5.64 -5.11 -1.84
CA TYR A 300 -6.13 -6.13 -0.91
C TYR A 300 -7.49 -6.75 -1.31
N VAL A 301 -8.21 -6.18 -2.28
CA VAL A 301 -9.39 -6.80 -2.89
C VAL A 301 -9.12 -8.21 -3.42
N TRP A 302 -7.88 -8.50 -3.83
CA TRP A 302 -7.50 -9.83 -4.32
C TRP A 302 -7.65 -10.94 -3.27
N PHE A 303 -7.50 -10.60 -1.97
CA PHE A 303 -7.85 -11.54 -0.89
C PHE A 303 -9.34 -11.85 -0.86
N ALA A 304 -10.20 -10.85 -1.10
CA ALA A 304 -11.64 -11.05 -1.19
C ALA A 304 -12.02 -11.89 -2.41
N TYR A 305 -11.39 -11.66 -3.57
CA TYR A 305 -11.61 -12.48 -4.77
C TYR A 305 -11.20 -13.94 -4.57
N LEU A 306 -10.02 -14.18 -3.98
CA LEU A 306 -9.57 -15.52 -3.64
C LEU A 306 -10.51 -16.17 -2.61
N GLY A 307 -10.91 -15.43 -1.57
CA GLY A 307 -11.83 -15.89 -0.54
C GLY A 307 -13.22 -16.25 -1.08
N MET A 308 -13.77 -15.44 -1.98
CA MET A 308 -15.03 -15.78 -2.67
C MET A 308 -14.90 -17.06 -3.49
N ARG A 309 -13.76 -17.26 -4.16
CA ARG A 309 -13.54 -18.44 -4.98
C ARG A 309 -13.42 -19.71 -4.15
N THR A 310 -12.66 -19.65 -3.06
CA THR A 310 -12.54 -20.77 -2.11
C THR A 310 -13.90 -21.06 -1.48
N MET A 311 -14.63 -20.03 -1.04
CA MET A 311 -15.97 -20.18 -0.47
C MET A 311 -16.95 -20.79 -1.48
N ALA A 312 -16.99 -20.32 -2.73
CA ALA A 312 -17.85 -20.89 -3.76
C ALA A 312 -17.57 -22.38 -4.00
N SER A 313 -16.31 -22.80 -3.90
CA SER A 313 -15.92 -24.21 -4.01
C SER A 313 -16.41 -25.02 -2.82
N VAL A 314 -16.28 -24.48 -1.60
CA VAL A 314 -16.79 -25.10 -0.36
C VAL A 314 -18.31 -25.20 -0.36
N VAL A 315 -19.02 -24.15 -0.77
CA VAL A 315 -20.50 -24.13 -0.86
C VAL A 315 -21.00 -25.23 -1.79
N LYS A 316 -20.40 -25.37 -2.98
CA LYS A 316 -20.75 -26.44 -3.93
C LYS A 316 -20.44 -27.82 -3.38
N TRP A 317 -19.30 -27.96 -2.70
CA TRP A 317 -18.93 -29.24 -2.09
C TRP A 317 -19.86 -29.65 -0.94
N ARG A 318 -20.42 -28.68 -0.22
CA ARG A 318 -21.34 -28.89 0.91
C ARG A 318 -22.83 -28.80 0.56
N HIS A 319 -23.15 -28.53 -0.71
CA HIS A 319 -24.53 -28.32 -1.18
C HIS A 319 -25.28 -27.22 -0.41
N TRP A 320 -24.60 -26.10 -0.12
CA TRP A 320 -25.15 -24.96 0.62
C TRP A 320 -25.62 -23.84 -0.31
N GLU A 321 -25.91 -24.11 -1.58
CA GLU A 321 -26.24 -23.08 -2.56
C GLU A 321 -27.50 -22.29 -2.17
N SER A 322 -28.43 -22.90 -1.42
CA SER A 322 -29.62 -22.22 -0.92
C SER A 322 -29.34 -21.19 0.18
N SER A 323 -28.19 -21.30 0.85
CA SER A 323 -27.83 -20.49 2.01
C SER A 323 -26.96 -19.28 1.66
N PHE A 324 -26.43 -19.21 0.43
CA PHE A 324 -25.50 -18.17 0.00
C PHE A 324 -26.03 -17.42 -1.23
N ALA A 325 -25.98 -16.09 -1.17
CA ALA A 325 -26.23 -15.22 -2.32
C ALA A 325 -24.94 -14.97 -3.11
N CYS A 326 -25.04 -14.84 -4.43
CA CYS A 326 -23.92 -14.43 -5.27
C CYS A 326 -23.51 -12.99 -4.96
N VAL A 327 -22.21 -12.78 -4.74
CA VAL A 327 -21.63 -11.44 -4.55
C VAL A 327 -21.07 -10.95 -5.87
N ASP A 328 -21.40 -9.70 -6.24
CA ASP A 328 -20.84 -9.07 -7.43
C ASP A 328 -19.38 -8.63 -7.17
N PRO A 329 -18.40 -9.12 -7.96
CA PRO A 329 -17.00 -8.76 -7.76
C PRO A 329 -16.71 -7.29 -8.11
N GLY A 330 -17.48 -6.66 -8.99
CA GLY A 330 -17.35 -5.23 -9.28
C GLY A 330 -17.72 -4.36 -8.07
N PHE A 331 -18.76 -4.76 -7.34
CA PHE A 331 -19.13 -4.11 -6.08
C PHE A 331 -18.03 -4.24 -5.02
N LEU A 332 -17.38 -5.40 -4.90
CA LEU A 332 -16.23 -5.57 -4.01
C LEU A 332 -15.03 -4.70 -4.41
N ALA A 333 -14.77 -4.57 -5.71
CA ALA A 333 -13.75 -3.65 -6.21
C ALA A 333 -14.03 -2.22 -5.74
N ILE A 334 -15.26 -1.74 -5.95
CA ILE A 334 -15.69 -0.40 -5.57
C ILE A 334 -15.56 -0.21 -4.05
N LEU A 335 -16.02 -1.17 -3.26
CA LEU A 335 -15.88 -1.13 -1.80
C LEU A 335 -14.41 -1.05 -1.38
N ALA A 336 -13.54 -1.87 -1.97
CA ALA A 336 -12.11 -1.84 -1.64
C ALA A 336 -11.48 -0.47 -1.96
N TYR A 337 -11.83 0.15 -3.09
CA TYR A 337 -11.35 1.49 -3.44
C TYR A 337 -11.83 2.59 -2.50
N ILE A 338 -13.08 2.49 -2.04
CA ILE A 338 -13.69 3.51 -1.18
C ILE A 338 -13.23 3.34 0.28
N TYR A 339 -13.15 2.11 0.77
CA TYR A 339 -12.96 1.84 2.20
C TYR A 339 -11.52 1.52 2.61
N SER A 340 -10.63 1.08 1.72
CA SER A 340 -9.28 0.62 2.10
C SER A 340 -8.51 1.67 2.91
N GLY A 341 -8.40 2.89 2.40
CA GLY A 341 -7.72 4.00 3.07
C GLY A 341 -8.44 4.47 4.33
N PRO A 342 -9.73 4.89 4.25
CA PRO A 342 -10.46 5.38 5.42
C PRO A 342 -10.50 4.38 6.58
N MET A 343 -10.62 3.08 6.29
CA MET A 343 -10.60 2.04 7.32
C MET A 343 -9.24 1.98 8.01
N VAL A 344 -8.13 1.98 7.25
CA VAL A 344 -6.77 2.00 7.81
C VAL A 344 -6.55 3.28 8.64
N THR A 345 -7.02 4.43 8.16
CA THR A 345 -6.89 5.67 8.93
C THR A 345 -7.71 5.65 10.21
N LEU A 346 -8.92 5.08 10.19
CA LEU A 346 -9.72 4.86 11.40
C LEU A 346 -8.99 3.97 12.40
N LEU A 347 -8.38 2.88 11.93
CA LEU A 347 -7.60 1.97 12.76
C LEU A 347 -6.36 2.67 13.36
N GLY A 348 -5.66 3.49 12.58
CA GLY A 348 -4.44 4.19 13.02
C GLY A 348 -4.67 5.43 13.88
N THR A 349 -5.83 6.08 13.79
CA THR A 349 -6.12 7.35 14.49
C THR A 349 -7.03 7.19 15.72
N THR A 350 -7.53 5.99 15.99
CA THR A 350 -8.38 5.68 17.15
C THR A 350 -7.69 4.70 18.09
N ARG A 351 -8.33 4.42 19.23
CA ARG A 351 -7.84 3.41 20.19
C ARG A 351 -7.79 1.98 19.61
N LEU A 352 -8.35 1.75 18.42
CA LEU A 352 -8.25 0.46 17.71
C LEU A 352 -6.81 0.12 17.32
N VAL A 353 -5.91 1.10 17.25
CA VAL A 353 -4.48 0.91 17.01
C VAL A 353 -3.83 -0.06 18.00
N SER A 354 -4.38 -0.17 19.22
CA SER A 354 -3.91 -1.10 20.24
C SER A 354 -3.93 -2.56 19.80
N VAL A 355 -4.84 -2.94 18.89
CA VAL A 355 -4.87 -4.28 18.29
C VAL A 355 -3.57 -4.54 17.53
N TYR A 356 -3.11 -3.58 16.73
CA TYR A 356 -1.86 -3.69 16.00
C TYR A 356 -0.64 -3.75 16.92
N TYR A 357 -0.62 -2.96 18.01
CA TYR A 357 0.46 -3.04 19.00
C TYR A 357 0.60 -4.40 19.66
N VAL A 358 -0.49 -5.16 19.78
CA VAL A 358 -0.45 -6.55 20.24
C VAL A 358 0.07 -7.46 19.13
N LEU A 359 -0.45 -7.30 17.91
CA LEU A 359 -0.04 -8.11 16.75
C LEU A 359 1.46 -7.99 16.45
N TRP A 360 2.03 -6.79 16.55
CA TRP A 360 3.45 -6.52 16.31
C TRP A 360 4.41 -7.21 17.27
N LYS A 361 3.91 -7.75 18.38
CA LYS A 361 4.71 -8.54 19.33
C LYS A 361 4.71 -10.03 19.02
N ILE A 362 3.74 -10.51 18.25
CA ILE A 362 3.55 -11.94 18.03
C ILE A 362 4.66 -12.42 17.10
N GLY A 363 5.42 -13.42 17.53
CA GLY A 363 6.54 -13.97 16.76
C GLY A 363 7.88 -13.29 17.00
N LEU A 364 7.92 -12.14 17.67
CA LEU A 364 9.16 -11.45 18.01
C LEU A 364 9.80 -12.05 19.28
N PRO A 365 11.10 -12.39 19.27
CA PRO A 365 11.82 -12.82 20.47
C PRO A 365 11.74 -11.80 21.60
N LEU A 366 11.62 -12.26 22.86
CA LEU A 366 11.41 -11.39 24.03
C LEU A 366 12.51 -10.33 24.18
N GLU A 367 13.75 -10.66 23.83
CA GLU A 367 14.91 -9.76 23.90
C GLU A 367 14.80 -8.56 22.94
N LEU A 368 14.01 -8.71 21.87
CA LEU A 368 13.84 -7.69 20.84
C LEU A 368 12.56 -6.87 21.02
N HIS A 369 11.73 -7.13 22.04
CA HIS A 369 10.43 -6.45 22.22
C HIS A 369 10.54 -4.94 22.39
N ASP A 370 11.66 -4.46 22.94
CA ASP A 370 11.93 -3.05 23.12
C ASP A 370 12.64 -2.42 21.91
N CYS A 371 13.28 -3.23 21.06
CA CYS A 371 14.09 -2.75 19.94
C CYS A 371 13.40 -2.90 18.58
N GLY A 372 12.29 -3.63 18.49
CA GLY A 372 11.62 -3.85 17.21
C GLY A 372 10.19 -4.33 17.24
N THR A 373 9.69 -4.63 16.04
CA THR A 373 8.35 -5.17 15.76
C THR A 373 8.42 -6.30 14.74
N GLU A 374 7.46 -7.22 14.79
CA GLU A 374 7.29 -8.28 13.78
C GLU A 374 5.95 -8.11 13.06
N ALA A 375 5.99 -7.92 11.75
CA ALA A 375 4.79 -7.63 10.97
C ALA A 375 3.98 -8.89 10.60
N ILE A 376 4.65 -10.04 10.44
CA ILE A 376 4.03 -11.34 10.17
C ILE A 376 4.78 -12.38 10.98
N THR A 377 4.07 -13.21 11.74
CA THR A 377 4.68 -14.26 12.57
C THR A 377 5.60 -15.17 11.74
N GLY A 378 6.90 -14.93 11.81
CA GLY A 378 7.93 -15.86 11.37
C GLY A 378 8.81 -16.17 12.56
N THR A 379 8.75 -17.40 13.05
CA THR A 379 9.84 -17.93 13.87
C THR A 379 10.98 -18.26 12.92
N ILE A 380 11.90 -17.32 12.70
CA ILE A 380 13.24 -17.69 12.25
C ILE A 380 14.13 -17.62 13.48
N ILE A 381 14.50 -18.81 13.94
CA ILE A 381 15.48 -19.06 14.99
C ILE A 381 16.84 -19.02 14.28
N ASP A 382 17.70 -18.10 14.73
CA ASP A 382 19.15 -17.96 14.54
C ASP A 382 19.81 -18.42 13.23
#